data_AF-A0A8C4SFE0-F1
#
_entry.id   AF-A0A8C4SFE0-F1
#
_cell.length_a   1.000
_cell.length_b   1.000
_cell.length_c   1.000
_cell.angle_alpha   90.00
_cell.angle_beta   90.00
_cell.angle_gamma   90.00
#
_symmetry.space_group_name_H-M   'P 1'
#
loop_
_entity.id
_entity.type
_entity.pdbx_description
1 polymer ?
#
loop_
_entity_poly.entity_id
_entity_poly.type
_entity_poly.pdbx_seq_one_letter_code
_entity_poly.pdbx_strand_id
1 'polypeptide(L)'
;MDLKTDLRLCSLLPLFFVHWTACSADASLETNHITNFLLEVGPPQNLQIIDHGHLGELHIQWQAPIFFKTEDECLLWYGLQYYSPDQKRWKRVTTKLLKFIVHFNLEKEVKAKVQSILTGKCINGTELRSVWVETALHPSLQGNVDSKIRNMSCFYYNRERLECRWQKGNKVPSHGYNYYLYYWHKKMDHALECSNYIKSDGYNIGCNFAGAYLIEFTDLNICVNGSSSHGNMRAAYFTYELQNIVKVDMIDKLNLTLENKEYTWNGVWLPSKSHIIVWNMKFNT
;
A
#
# COMPACT_ATOMS: atom_id res chain seq x y z
N MET A 1 3.51 -16.35 -78.53
CA MET A 1 2.44 -16.17 -79.53
C MET A 1 1.59 -15.02 -79.05
N ASP A 2 1.77 -13.89 -79.73
CA ASP A 2 1.10 -12.59 -79.69
C ASP A 2 0.11 -12.27 -78.57
N LEU A 3 0.42 -11.22 -77.80
CA LEU A 3 -0.62 -10.28 -77.38
C LEU A 3 -0.19 -8.84 -77.70
N LYS A 4 -1.07 -8.20 -78.49
CA LYS A 4 -1.10 -6.81 -78.96
C LYS A 4 -0.84 -5.79 -77.84
N THR A 5 -0.05 -4.78 -78.16
CA THR A 5 0.09 -3.52 -77.42
C THR A 5 -0.78 -2.44 -78.09
N ASP A 6 -1.75 -1.89 -77.36
CA ASP A 6 -2.45 -0.66 -77.74
C ASP A 6 -1.62 0.55 -77.34
N LEU A 7 -1.14 1.33 -78.32
CA LEU A 7 -0.52 2.63 -78.12
C LEU A 7 -1.58 3.74 -78.07
N ARG A 8 -1.53 4.61 -77.05
CA ARG A 8 -2.09 5.96 -77.14
C ARG A 8 -0.98 6.99 -77.34
N LEU A 9 -1.13 7.79 -78.40
CA LEU A 9 -0.27 8.90 -78.79
C LEU A 9 -0.41 10.09 -77.83
N CYS A 10 0.71 10.66 -77.41
CA CYS A 10 0.79 12.06 -76.99
C CYS A 10 1.74 12.79 -77.94
N SER A 11 1.18 13.64 -78.78
CA SER A 11 1.88 14.56 -79.65
C SER A 11 2.13 15.87 -78.92
N LEU A 12 3.38 16.33 -78.81
CA LEU A 12 3.74 17.75 -78.99
C LEU A 12 5.15 17.83 -79.60
N LEU A 13 5.23 18.72 -80.59
CA LEU A 13 6.27 18.97 -81.60
C LEU A 13 7.50 19.73 -81.02
N PRO A 14 8.58 19.94 -81.81
CA PRO A 14 9.96 19.57 -81.48
C PRO A 14 10.84 20.78 -81.13
N LEU A 15 12.13 20.54 -80.82
CA LEU A 15 13.30 21.27 -81.38
C LEU A 15 14.62 20.64 -80.87
N PHE A 16 15.42 20.17 -81.84
CA PHE A 16 16.88 19.99 -81.89
C PHE A 16 17.63 18.85 -81.12
N PHE A 17 18.25 17.98 -81.96
CA PHE A 17 19.50 17.19 -81.83
C PHE A 17 19.66 16.03 -80.83
N VAL A 18 19.44 14.82 -81.36
CA VAL A 18 20.20 13.53 -81.30
C VAL A 18 21.25 13.32 -80.18
N HIS A 19 20.94 12.43 -79.22
CA HIS A 19 21.81 11.29 -78.91
C HIS A 19 21.00 10.12 -78.34
N TRP A 20 21.18 8.93 -78.93
CA TRP A 20 20.62 7.67 -78.44
C TRP A 20 21.63 7.03 -77.49
N THR A 21 21.25 6.85 -76.23
CA THR A 21 21.86 5.83 -75.36
C THR A 21 20.74 4.96 -74.81
N ALA A 22 20.68 3.72 -75.30
CA ALA A 22 19.89 2.67 -74.72
C ALA A 22 20.47 2.33 -73.34
N CYS A 23 19.64 2.35 -72.30
CA CYS A 23 19.94 1.64 -71.07
C CYS A 23 18.70 0.82 -70.72
N SER A 24 18.87 -0.50 -70.69
CA SER A 24 17.82 -1.46 -70.44
C SER A 24 17.30 -1.30 -69.02
N ALA A 25 15.97 -1.33 -68.89
CA ALA A 25 15.33 -1.75 -67.66
C ALA A 25 15.51 -3.26 -67.55
N ASP A 26 16.21 -3.73 -66.51
CA ASP A 26 15.93 -4.99 -65.84
C ASP A 26 16.76 -5.11 -64.56
N ALA A 27 16.09 -5.03 -63.42
CA ALA A 27 16.38 -5.79 -62.21
C ALA A 27 15.15 -5.66 -61.30
N SER A 28 14.27 -6.64 -61.40
CA SER A 28 13.19 -6.85 -60.45
C SER A 28 13.71 -7.55 -59.19
N LEU A 29 13.03 -7.23 -58.09
CA LEU A 29 13.09 -7.83 -56.75
C LEU A 29 14.43 -7.75 -56.01
N GLU A 30 14.43 -6.98 -54.91
CA GLU A 30 14.67 -7.61 -53.61
C GLU A 30 14.04 -6.81 -52.46
N THR A 31 13.19 -7.52 -51.72
CA THR A 31 12.86 -7.35 -50.30
C THR A 31 12.08 -6.12 -49.85
N ASN A 32 10.77 -6.36 -49.69
CA ASN A 32 9.94 -5.95 -48.56
C ASN A 32 10.76 -5.48 -47.33
N HIS A 33 10.98 -4.18 -47.18
CA HIS A 33 11.12 -3.59 -45.86
C HIS A 33 9.72 -3.51 -45.24
N ILE A 34 9.21 -4.67 -44.81
CA ILE A 34 8.29 -4.68 -43.67
C ILE A 34 9.15 -4.16 -42.52
N THR A 35 9.03 -2.88 -42.21
CA THR A 35 9.39 -2.42 -40.87
C THR A 35 8.56 -3.26 -39.92
N ASN A 36 9.18 -4.28 -39.33
CA ASN A 36 8.68 -4.92 -38.13
C ASN A 36 8.46 -3.80 -37.13
N PHE A 37 7.26 -3.24 -37.09
CA PHE A 37 6.87 -2.33 -36.03
C PHE A 37 6.86 -3.21 -34.79
N LEU A 38 7.93 -3.10 -34.00
CA LEU A 38 8.05 -3.82 -32.74
C LEU A 38 6.87 -3.37 -31.89
N LEU A 39 5.89 -4.25 -31.67
CA LEU A 39 4.80 -3.92 -30.77
C LEU A 39 5.41 -3.81 -29.37
N GLU A 40 5.53 -2.59 -28.87
CA GLU A 40 6.04 -2.30 -27.53
C GLU A 40 4.89 -1.82 -26.66
N VAL A 41 4.84 -2.30 -25.41
CA VAL A 41 3.88 -1.78 -24.43
C VAL A 41 4.53 -0.66 -23.64
N GLY A 42 3.94 0.54 -23.72
CA GLY A 42 4.42 1.70 -22.97
C GLY A 42 4.33 1.51 -21.45
N PRO A 43 5.16 2.22 -20.67
CA PRO A 43 5.09 2.19 -19.21
C PRO A 43 3.91 3.00 -18.66
N PRO A 44 3.38 2.65 -17.47
CA PRO A 44 2.35 3.43 -16.80
C PRO A 44 2.81 4.87 -16.53
N GLN A 45 1.90 5.83 -16.57
CA GLN A 45 2.20 7.25 -16.40
C GLN A 45 1.87 7.74 -15.00
N ASN A 46 2.48 8.86 -14.58
CA ASN A 46 2.10 9.56 -13.35
C ASN A 46 1.99 8.67 -12.10
N LEU A 47 2.95 7.76 -11.91
CA LEU A 47 3.03 6.93 -10.72
C LEU A 47 3.26 7.80 -9.48
N GLN A 48 2.35 7.73 -8.51
CA GLN A 48 2.40 8.51 -7.28
C GLN A 48 2.05 7.64 -6.07
N ILE A 49 2.65 7.96 -4.93
CA ILE A 49 2.26 7.48 -3.61
C ILE A 49 1.65 8.66 -2.88
N ILE A 50 0.37 8.57 -2.52
CA ILE A 50 -0.38 9.65 -1.87
C ILE A 50 -0.69 9.26 -0.43
N ASP A 51 -0.36 10.17 0.48
CA ASP A 51 -0.76 10.14 1.89
C ASP A 51 -1.96 11.06 2.11
N HIS A 52 -3.09 10.49 2.51
CA HIS A 52 -4.32 11.24 2.84
C HIS A 52 -4.40 11.64 4.32
N GLY A 53 -3.34 11.41 5.11
CA GLY A 53 -3.34 11.65 6.55
C GLY A 53 -3.99 10.50 7.34
N HIS A 54 -4.10 9.31 6.74
CA HIS A 54 -4.68 8.11 7.36
C HIS A 54 -3.65 7.28 8.14
N LEU A 55 -2.59 7.96 8.60
CA LEU A 55 -1.57 7.47 9.54
C LEU A 55 -0.87 6.17 9.09
N GLY A 56 -0.70 6.00 7.78
CA GLY A 56 0.05 4.88 7.19
C GLY A 56 -0.69 4.16 6.07
N GLU A 57 -2.01 4.33 5.93
CA GLU A 57 -2.71 3.89 4.71
C GLU A 57 -2.36 4.84 3.55
N LEU A 58 -1.63 4.32 2.56
CA LEU A 58 -1.19 5.09 1.39
C LEU A 58 -1.85 4.57 0.11
N HIS A 59 -2.12 5.49 -0.80
CA HIS A 59 -2.65 5.20 -2.13
C HIS A 59 -1.52 5.21 -3.16
N ILE A 60 -1.24 4.05 -3.75
CA ILE A 60 -0.37 3.94 -4.92
C ILE A 60 -1.26 4.04 -6.14
N GLN A 61 -1.05 5.05 -6.98
CA GLN A 61 -1.87 5.29 -8.17
C GLN A 61 -1.02 5.63 -9.39
N TRP A 62 -1.53 5.29 -10.56
CA TRP A 62 -0.90 5.56 -11.84
C TRP A 62 -1.97 5.75 -12.92
N GLN A 63 -1.54 6.21 -14.08
CA GLN A 63 -2.37 6.34 -15.28
C GLN A 63 -1.93 5.29 -16.31
N ALA A 64 -2.86 4.96 -17.21
CA ALA A 64 -2.57 4.05 -18.31
C ALA A 64 -1.40 4.59 -19.18
N PRO A 65 -0.60 3.70 -19.80
CA PRO A 65 0.44 4.09 -20.73
C PRO A 65 -0.13 4.91 -21.89
N ILE A 66 0.70 5.81 -22.45
CA ILE A 66 0.35 6.61 -23.62
C ILE A 66 0.46 5.71 -24.86
N PHE A 67 -0.50 4.82 -25.09
CA PHE A 67 -0.61 4.06 -26.35
C PHE A 67 -2.06 3.67 -26.67
N PHE A 68 -2.27 3.46 -27.97
CA PHE A 68 -3.53 3.39 -28.69
C PHE A 68 -4.36 2.15 -28.33
N LYS A 69 -5.68 2.31 -28.49
CA LYS A 69 -6.74 1.29 -28.36
C LYS A 69 -6.22 -0.11 -28.68
N THR A 70 -6.10 -0.94 -27.65
CA THR A 70 -5.97 -2.38 -27.84
C THR A 70 -7.22 -2.85 -28.56
N GLU A 71 -7.05 -3.50 -29.71
CA GLU A 71 -8.12 -4.32 -30.32
C GLU A 71 -8.75 -5.21 -29.25
N ASP A 72 -10.01 -5.62 -29.43
CA ASP A 72 -10.79 -6.40 -28.45
C ASP A 72 -10.13 -7.72 -28.00
N GLU A 73 -8.98 -8.08 -28.59
CA GLU A 73 -8.19 -9.28 -28.31
C GLU A 73 -6.94 -9.07 -27.43
N CYS A 74 -6.63 -7.85 -26.94
CA CYS A 74 -5.59 -7.66 -25.92
C CYS A 74 -6.15 -7.35 -24.52
N LEU A 75 -5.41 -7.78 -23.51
CA LEU A 75 -5.66 -7.48 -22.09
C LEU A 75 -4.44 -6.76 -21.49
N LEU A 76 -4.67 -5.55 -20.99
CA LEU A 76 -3.68 -4.79 -20.25
C LEU A 76 -3.82 -5.05 -18.74
N TRP A 77 -2.70 -5.41 -18.12
CA TRP A 77 -2.53 -5.59 -16.69
C TRP A 77 -1.37 -4.74 -16.18
N TYR A 78 -1.31 -4.58 -14.87
CA TYR A 78 -0.24 -3.87 -14.19
C TYR A 78 0.43 -4.78 -13.19
N GLY A 79 1.75 -4.93 -13.32
CA GLY A 79 2.59 -5.56 -12.32
C GLY A 79 3.08 -4.50 -11.34
N LEU A 80 2.49 -4.46 -10.14
CA LEU A 80 2.90 -3.59 -9.05
C LEU A 80 3.88 -4.35 -8.14
N GLN A 81 4.98 -3.69 -7.77
CA GLN A 81 5.81 -4.10 -6.66
C GLN A 81 5.96 -2.96 -5.66
N TYR A 82 5.86 -3.26 -4.37
CA TYR A 82 6.12 -2.29 -3.32
C TYR A 82 7.00 -2.92 -2.24
N TYR A 83 7.91 -2.14 -1.69
CA TYR A 83 8.86 -2.61 -0.69
C TYR A 83 8.21 -2.63 0.68
N SER A 84 8.22 -3.79 1.35
CA SER A 84 7.77 -3.92 2.73
C SER A 84 8.99 -3.84 3.66
N PRO A 85 9.17 -2.75 4.43
CA PRO A 85 10.35 -2.60 5.27
C PRO A 85 10.39 -3.58 6.45
N ASP A 86 9.24 -4.10 6.87
CA ASP A 86 9.14 -5.04 8.00
C ASP A 86 9.57 -6.44 7.59
N GLN A 87 9.22 -6.86 6.36
CA GLN A 87 9.61 -8.16 5.80
C GLN A 87 10.91 -8.08 4.98
N LYS A 88 11.49 -6.89 4.84
CA LYS A 88 12.69 -6.61 4.04
C LYS A 88 12.64 -7.19 2.61
N ARG A 89 11.46 -7.15 2.00
CA ARG A 89 11.25 -7.73 0.66
C ARG A 89 10.24 -6.94 -0.15
N TRP A 90 10.32 -7.10 -1.48
CA TRP A 90 9.30 -6.62 -2.40
C TRP A 90 8.08 -7.54 -2.38
N LYS A 91 6.90 -6.98 -2.16
CA LYS A 91 5.62 -7.65 -2.39
C LYS A 91 5.19 -7.35 -3.83
N ARG A 92 4.55 -8.33 -4.47
CA ARG A 92 4.12 -8.25 -5.89
C ARG A 92 2.62 -8.44 -5.99
N VAL A 93 1.99 -7.63 -6.83
CA VAL A 93 0.56 -7.69 -7.13
C VAL A 93 0.38 -7.52 -8.64
N THR A 94 -0.50 -8.31 -9.24
CA THR A 94 -0.95 -8.12 -10.61
C THR A 94 -2.41 -7.68 -10.59
N THR A 95 -2.74 -6.58 -11.27
CA THR A 95 -4.09 -6.00 -11.23
C THR A 95 -4.45 -5.30 -12.53
N LYS A 96 -5.76 -5.14 -12.81
CA LYS A 96 -6.26 -4.24 -13.87
C LYS A 96 -6.56 -2.84 -13.35
N LEU A 97 -6.60 -2.67 -12.03
CA LEU A 97 -6.89 -1.38 -11.40
C LEU A 97 -5.71 -0.43 -11.56
N LEU A 98 -6.01 0.86 -11.55
CA LEU A 98 -5.05 1.96 -11.61
C LEU A 98 -4.67 2.52 -10.24
N LYS A 99 -5.18 1.88 -9.18
CA LYS A 99 -4.99 2.26 -7.78
C LYS A 99 -4.84 1.01 -6.92
N PHE A 100 -3.95 1.08 -5.95
CA PHE A 100 -3.76 0.06 -4.92
C PHE A 100 -3.54 0.73 -3.56
N ILE A 101 -4.24 0.25 -2.53
CA ILE A 101 -4.21 0.79 -1.17
C ILE A 101 -3.42 -0.17 -0.29
N VAL A 102 -2.43 0.34 0.43
CA VAL A 102 -1.55 -0.46 1.28
C VAL A 102 -1.17 0.31 2.52
N HIS A 103 -1.10 -0.38 3.65
CA HIS A 103 -0.57 0.15 4.88
C HIS A 103 0.97 0.10 4.91
N PHE A 104 1.61 1.21 5.27
CA PHE A 104 3.05 1.36 5.42
C PHE A 104 3.43 1.96 6.78
N ASN A 105 4.55 1.47 7.31
CA ASN A 105 5.22 2.11 8.45
C ASN A 105 5.91 3.41 8.00
N LEU A 106 5.29 4.55 8.33
CA LEU A 106 5.77 5.89 7.97
C LEU A 106 7.04 6.32 8.73
N GLU A 107 7.63 5.47 9.56
CA GLU A 107 8.97 5.71 10.11
C GLU A 107 10.09 5.41 9.09
N LYS A 108 9.76 4.79 7.95
CA LYS A 108 10.71 4.37 6.93
C LYS A 108 10.30 4.89 5.55
N GLU A 109 11.26 4.92 4.64
CA GLU A 109 11.02 5.22 3.23
C GLU A 109 10.07 4.19 2.60
N VAL A 110 9.11 4.67 1.82
CA VAL A 110 8.15 3.84 1.08
C VAL A 110 8.53 3.84 -0.40
N LYS A 111 8.65 2.66 -1.01
CA LYS A 111 9.00 2.50 -2.43
C LYS A 111 7.96 1.68 -3.15
N ALA A 112 7.60 2.13 -4.35
CA ALA A 112 6.73 1.39 -5.25
C ALA A 112 7.25 1.49 -6.68
N LYS A 113 6.97 0.45 -7.46
CA LYS A 113 7.22 0.43 -8.89
C LYS A 113 6.15 -0.33 -9.62
N VAL A 114 5.83 0.12 -10.82
CA VAL A 114 4.80 -0.49 -11.65
C VAL A 114 5.30 -0.63 -13.09
N GLN A 115 4.86 -1.68 -13.76
CA GLN A 115 5.03 -1.88 -15.19
C GLN A 115 3.72 -2.33 -15.81
N SER A 116 3.55 -2.04 -17.10
CA SER A 116 2.50 -2.60 -17.93
C SER A 116 2.82 -4.05 -18.28
N ILE A 117 1.78 -4.87 -18.37
CA ILE A 117 1.85 -6.26 -18.81
C ILE A 117 0.73 -6.43 -19.83
N LEU A 118 1.08 -6.59 -21.10
CA LEU A 118 0.12 -6.84 -22.17
C LEU A 118 0.10 -8.34 -22.46
N THR A 119 -1.10 -8.93 -22.49
CA THR A 119 -1.34 -10.32 -22.88
C THR A 119 -2.46 -10.39 -23.92
N GLY A 120 -2.51 -11.43 -24.74
CA GLY A 120 -3.63 -11.64 -25.67
C GLY A 120 -3.20 -12.02 -27.09
N LYS A 121 -4.16 -12.13 -27.99
CA LYS A 121 -3.91 -12.62 -29.36
C LYS A 121 -3.21 -11.59 -30.23
N CYS A 122 -3.37 -10.30 -29.93
CA CYS A 122 -2.64 -9.22 -30.62
C CYS A 122 -1.11 -9.31 -30.49
N ILE A 123 -0.62 -10.14 -29.56
CA ILE A 123 0.80 -10.48 -29.40
C ILE A 123 1.03 -11.98 -29.58
N ASN A 124 0.19 -12.64 -30.39
CA ASN A 124 0.27 -14.08 -30.67
C ASN A 124 0.30 -14.94 -29.40
N GLY A 125 -0.41 -14.51 -28.34
CA GLY A 125 -0.47 -15.23 -27.06
C GLY A 125 0.78 -15.12 -26.19
N THR A 126 1.77 -14.31 -26.58
CA THR A 126 2.95 -14.01 -25.74
C THR A 126 2.61 -13.03 -24.62
N GLU A 127 3.61 -12.60 -23.84
CA GLU A 127 3.47 -11.57 -22.82
C GLU A 127 4.51 -10.47 -23.09
N LEU A 128 4.04 -9.23 -23.23
CA LEU A 128 4.91 -8.06 -23.34
C LEU A 128 4.91 -7.28 -22.04
N ARG A 129 6.08 -6.77 -21.67
CA ARG A 129 6.31 -6.02 -20.44
C ARG A 129 6.95 -4.69 -20.76
N SER A 130 6.46 -3.62 -20.16
CA SER A 130 7.13 -2.33 -20.25
C SER A 130 8.35 -2.30 -19.34
N VAL A 131 9.16 -1.24 -19.48
CA VAL A 131 10.09 -0.82 -18.42
C VAL A 131 9.34 -0.51 -17.13
N TRP A 132 10.04 -0.63 -16.00
CA TRP A 132 9.53 -0.23 -14.68
C TRP A 132 9.52 1.28 -14.54
N VAL A 133 8.45 1.81 -13.96
CA VAL A 133 8.40 3.16 -13.41
C VAL A 133 8.42 3.04 -11.91
N GLU A 134 9.30 3.79 -11.25
CA GLU A 134 9.51 3.71 -9.81
C GLU A 134 9.24 5.07 -9.16
N THR A 135 8.80 5.05 -7.90
CA THR A 135 8.61 6.24 -7.09
C THR A 135 8.89 5.91 -5.63
N ALA A 136 9.26 6.92 -4.86
CA ALA A 136 9.49 6.81 -3.43
C ALA A 136 8.82 7.97 -2.69
N LEU A 137 8.24 7.66 -1.53
CA LEU A 137 7.78 8.64 -0.56
C LEU A 137 8.72 8.61 0.64
N HIS A 138 9.24 9.78 0.99
CA HIS A 138 10.03 9.99 2.20
C HIS A 138 9.16 10.73 3.23
N PRO A 139 8.64 10.04 4.26
CA PRO A 139 7.87 10.70 5.31
C PRO A 139 8.68 11.80 5.99
N SER A 140 8.08 12.98 6.18
CA SER A 140 8.72 14.11 6.86
C SER A 140 8.78 13.87 8.36
N LEU A 141 9.80 13.14 8.82
CA LEU A 141 10.01 12.85 10.23
C LEU A 141 10.76 13.99 10.92
N GLN A 142 10.07 14.69 11.82
CA GLN A 142 10.65 15.77 12.63
C GLN A 142 11.13 15.25 13.99
N GLY A 143 11.93 16.08 14.68
CA GLY A 143 12.42 15.78 16.03
C GLY A 143 13.53 14.75 16.11
N ASN A 144 14.22 14.75 17.25
CA ASN A 144 15.29 13.81 17.55
C ASN A 144 14.74 12.38 17.63
N VAL A 145 15.37 11.41 16.98
CA VAL A 145 14.94 9.98 16.99
C VAL A 145 14.76 9.45 18.42
N ASP A 146 15.63 9.86 19.35
CA ASP A 146 15.59 9.42 20.75
C ASP A 146 14.46 10.08 21.58
N SER A 147 13.75 11.06 21.02
CA SER A 147 12.56 11.65 21.65
C SER A 147 11.28 10.84 21.40
N LYS A 148 11.35 9.84 20.51
CA LYS A 148 10.24 8.93 20.18
C LYS A 148 9.73 8.22 21.43
N ILE A 149 8.41 8.07 21.55
CA ILE A 149 7.82 7.27 22.63
C ILE A 149 8.35 5.84 22.63
N ARG A 150 8.33 5.21 23.80
CA ARG A 150 8.78 3.83 23.98
C ARG A 150 7.66 2.97 24.54
N ASN A 151 7.78 1.65 24.35
CA ASN A 151 6.91 0.66 25.00
C ASN A 151 5.40 0.97 24.82
N MET A 152 5.00 1.27 23.59
CA MET A 152 3.58 1.41 23.24
C MET A 152 2.87 0.08 23.47
N SER A 153 1.79 0.12 24.23
CA SER A 153 0.97 -1.04 24.57
C SER A 153 -0.48 -0.66 24.55
N CYS A 154 -1.28 -1.39 23.77
CA CYS A 154 -2.72 -1.21 23.67
C CYS A 154 -3.46 -2.48 24.05
N PHE A 155 -4.56 -2.34 24.79
CA PHE A 155 -5.43 -3.45 25.18
C PHE A 155 -6.88 -3.09 24.92
N TYR A 156 -7.60 -3.98 24.22
CA TYR A 156 -9.03 -3.85 24.00
C TYR A 156 -9.79 -4.63 25.08
N TYR A 157 -10.03 -3.96 26.19
CA TYR A 157 -10.64 -4.55 27.37
C TYR A 157 -12.07 -4.97 27.10
N ASN A 158 -12.36 -6.25 27.33
CA ASN A 158 -13.70 -6.84 27.22
C ASN A 158 -14.43 -6.57 25.89
N ARG A 159 -13.70 -6.25 24.81
CA ARG A 159 -14.25 -5.75 23.54
C ARG A 159 -15.13 -4.49 23.67
N GLU A 160 -14.85 -3.65 24.66
CA GLU A 160 -15.65 -2.44 24.94
C GLU A 160 -14.77 -1.19 25.06
N ARG A 161 -13.58 -1.32 25.65
CA ARG A 161 -12.72 -0.19 25.99
C ARG A 161 -11.31 -0.42 25.50
N LEU A 162 -10.88 0.36 24.52
CA LEU A 162 -9.47 0.40 24.12
C LEU A 162 -8.71 1.38 25.01
N GLU A 163 -7.59 0.93 25.55
CA GLU A 163 -6.60 1.81 26.18
C GLU A 163 -5.23 1.56 25.61
N CYS A 164 -4.53 2.66 25.30
CA CYS A 164 -3.14 2.63 24.90
C CYS A 164 -2.30 3.39 25.92
N ARG A 165 -1.10 2.89 26.21
CA ARG A 165 -0.12 3.51 27.11
C ARG A 165 1.26 3.47 26.47
N TRP A 166 2.07 4.46 26.80
CA TRP A 166 3.46 4.56 26.34
C TRP A 166 4.35 5.14 27.42
N GLN A 167 5.66 5.02 27.21
CA GLN A 167 6.70 5.61 28.03
C GLN A 167 7.35 6.78 27.30
N LYS A 168 7.84 7.73 28.10
CA LYS A 168 8.64 8.87 27.63
C LYS A 168 9.88 8.40 26.86
N GLY A 169 10.19 9.11 25.78
CA GLY A 169 11.43 8.94 25.02
C GLY A 169 12.68 9.23 25.86
N ASN A 170 13.83 8.74 25.41
CA ASN A 170 15.09 8.85 26.16
C ASN A 170 15.64 10.28 26.18
N LYS A 171 15.53 11.01 25.08
CA LYS A 171 16.02 12.40 24.95
C LYS A 171 14.85 13.37 24.88
N VAL A 172 14.15 13.50 26.01
CA VAL A 172 13.03 14.42 26.16
C VAL A 172 13.28 15.28 27.39
N PRO A 173 13.11 16.61 27.31
CA PRO A 173 13.31 17.52 28.44
C PRO A 173 12.57 17.07 29.71
N SER A 174 13.08 17.43 30.89
CA SER A 174 12.43 17.08 32.16
C SER A 174 11.03 17.70 32.28
N HIS A 175 10.84 18.89 31.72
CA HIS A 175 9.59 19.65 31.76
C HIS A 175 9.27 20.31 30.41
N GLY A 176 8.05 20.83 30.27
CA GLY A 176 7.66 21.59 29.08
C GLY A 176 7.57 20.75 27.81
N TYR A 177 7.17 19.48 27.95
CA TYR A 177 6.88 18.58 26.83
C TYR A 177 5.46 18.01 26.97
N ASN A 178 4.87 17.55 25.87
CA ASN A 178 3.71 16.68 25.93
C ASN A 178 3.61 15.80 24.67
N TYR A 179 2.80 14.75 24.75
CA TYR A 179 2.52 13.82 23.66
C TYR A 179 1.07 13.91 23.21
N TYR A 180 0.83 13.66 21.93
CA TYR A 180 -0.51 13.69 21.34
C TYR A 180 -0.72 12.45 20.49
N LEU A 181 -1.82 11.74 20.73
CA LEU A 181 -2.20 10.53 20.03
C LEU A 181 -3.28 10.86 19.02
N TYR A 182 -3.06 10.42 17.78
CA TYR A 182 -4.03 10.46 16.69
C TYR A 182 -4.33 9.04 16.24
N TYR A 183 -5.57 8.79 15.82
CA TYR A 183 -6.00 7.49 15.34
C TYR A 183 -6.91 7.60 14.12
N TRP A 184 -6.92 6.56 13.31
CA TRP A 184 -7.78 6.45 12.12
C TRP A 184 -8.12 4.99 11.82
N HIS A 185 -9.34 4.75 11.32
CA HIS A 185 -9.74 3.48 10.72
C HIS A 185 -10.61 3.73 9.49
N LYS A 186 -10.79 2.71 8.64
CA LYS A 186 -11.44 2.80 7.31
C LYS A 186 -12.86 3.37 7.23
N LYS A 187 -13.52 3.63 8.37
CA LYS A 187 -14.88 4.19 8.44
C LYS A 187 -14.86 5.67 8.89
N MET A 188 -13.69 6.25 9.05
CA MET A 188 -13.48 7.66 9.39
C MET A 188 -13.00 8.41 8.15
N ASP A 189 -13.45 9.66 7.98
CA ASP A 189 -13.02 10.49 6.86
C ASP A 189 -11.56 10.97 7.04
N HIS A 190 -11.19 11.32 8.27
CA HIS A 190 -9.88 11.83 8.65
C HIS A 190 -9.47 11.31 10.04
N ALA A 191 -8.17 11.39 10.34
CA ALA A 191 -7.65 10.99 11.64
C ALA A 191 -8.14 11.93 12.75
N LEU A 192 -8.48 11.36 13.91
CA LEU A 192 -8.91 12.12 15.09
C LEU A 192 -7.86 12.07 16.20
N GLU A 193 -7.77 13.15 16.97
CA GLU A 193 -6.99 13.17 18.20
C GLU A 193 -7.73 12.43 19.32
N CYS A 194 -6.97 11.82 20.24
CA CYS A 194 -7.48 11.31 21.49
C CYS A 194 -8.16 12.41 22.32
N SER A 195 -9.42 12.18 22.71
CA SER A 195 -10.18 13.11 23.55
C SER A 195 -9.98 12.90 25.05
N ASN A 196 -9.52 11.72 25.47
CA ASN A 196 -9.40 11.35 26.88
C ASN A 196 -8.01 10.76 27.19
N TYR A 197 -7.07 11.66 27.48
CA TYR A 197 -5.69 11.29 27.80
C TYR A 197 -5.54 10.74 29.22
N ILE A 198 -4.76 9.67 29.33
CA ILE A 198 -4.24 9.17 30.60
C ILE A 198 -2.99 9.98 30.94
N LYS A 199 -2.96 10.62 32.11
CA LYS A 199 -1.87 11.49 32.54
C LYS A 199 -1.11 10.97 33.75
N SER A 200 0.19 11.26 33.79
CA SER A 200 1.04 11.14 34.99
C SER A 200 1.84 12.42 35.12
N ASP A 201 1.84 13.03 36.31
CA ASP A 201 2.56 14.28 36.60
C ASP A 201 2.24 15.42 35.60
N GLY A 202 1.00 15.44 35.10
CA GLY A 202 0.53 16.43 34.11
C GLY A 202 0.85 16.11 32.65
N TYR A 203 1.63 15.05 32.36
CA TYR A 203 2.03 14.65 31.01
C TYR A 203 1.16 13.51 30.46
N ASN A 204 0.86 13.55 29.17
CA ASN A 204 0.14 12.48 28.49
C ASN A 204 1.02 11.22 28.37
N ILE A 205 0.56 10.12 28.95
CA ILE A 205 1.24 8.81 28.94
C ILE A 205 0.36 7.70 28.34
N GLY A 206 -0.83 8.05 27.87
CA GLY A 206 -1.78 7.11 27.32
C GLY A 206 -3.03 7.79 26.78
N CYS A 207 -3.87 7.00 26.11
CA CYS A 207 -5.19 7.38 25.64
C CYS A 207 -6.20 6.33 26.06
N ASN A 208 -7.35 6.78 26.58
CA ASN A 208 -8.53 5.96 26.77
C ASN A 208 -9.53 6.34 25.66
N PHE A 209 -9.94 5.35 24.87
CA PHE A 209 -10.83 5.55 23.72
C PHE A 209 -12.31 5.49 24.11
N ALA A 210 -12.66 5.81 25.36
CA ALA A 210 -14.03 5.86 25.82
C ALA A 210 -14.89 6.75 24.91
N GLY A 211 -15.96 6.17 24.36
CA GLY A 211 -16.87 6.84 23.43
C GLY A 211 -16.37 7.00 22.00
N ALA A 212 -15.15 6.53 21.68
CA ALA A 212 -14.68 6.48 20.31
C ALA A 212 -15.42 5.38 19.53
N TYR A 213 -15.82 5.68 18.30
CA TYR A 213 -16.29 4.66 17.38
C TYR A 213 -15.08 3.87 16.89
N LEU A 214 -15.04 2.58 17.19
CA LEU A 214 -13.97 1.66 16.82
C LEU A 214 -14.59 0.43 16.17
N ILE A 215 -13.85 -0.21 15.27
CA ILE A 215 -14.32 -1.38 14.53
C ILE A 215 -13.28 -2.51 14.57
N GLU A 216 -13.75 -3.73 14.76
CA GLU A 216 -12.91 -4.93 14.75
C GLU A 216 -12.67 -5.44 13.31
N PHE A 217 -11.68 -6.33 13.15
CA PHE A 217 -11.31 -6.98 11.89
C PHE A 217 -10.84 -6.02 10.80
N THR A 218 -10.30 -4.88 11.22
CA THR A 218 -9.71 -3.88 10.34
C THR A 218 -8.55 -3.19 11.04
N ASP A 219 -7.63 -2.66 10.25
CA ASP A 219 -6.53 -1.86 10.75
C ASP A 219 -7.02 -0.60 11.46
N LEU A 220 -6.57 -0.44 12.70
CA LEU A 220 -6.57 0.81 13.44
C LEU A 220 -5.17 1.39 13.40
N ASN A 221 -5.00 2.49 12.67
CA ASN A 221 -3.73 3.19 12.56
C ASN A 221 -3.63 4.23 13.67
N ILE A 222 -2.48 4.28 14.34
CA ILE A 222 -2.20 5.17 15.46
C ILE A 222 -0.89 5.89 15.20
N CYS A 223 -0.89 7.21 15.42
CA CYS A 223 0.31 8.03 15.45
C CYS A 223 0.41 8.71 16.82
N VAL A 224 1.58 8.62 17.45
CA VAL A 224 1.89 9.43 18.64
C VAL A 224 3.02 10.38 18.30
N ASN A 225 2.72 11.67 18.29
CA ASN A 225 3.73 12.72 18.15
C ASN A 225 3.86 13.48 19.48
N GLY A 226 4.73 14.48 19.51
CA GLY A 226 4.90 15.30 20.69
C GLY A 226 5.56 16.63 20.38
N SER A 227 5.48 17.53 21.33
CA SER A 227 6.17 18.82 21.29
C SER A 227 6.87 19.08 22.61
N SER A 228 7.94 19.87 22.54
CA SER A 228 8.70 20.30 23.70
C SER A 228 9.19 21.73 23.53
N SER A 229 9.80 22.29 24.57
CA SER A 229 10.51 23.58 24.50
C SER A 229 11.59 23.65 23.39
N HIS A 230 12.06 22.50 22.88
CA HIS A 230 13.06 22.42 21.81
C HIS A 230 12.43 22.14 20.43
N GLY A 231 11.10 22.20 20.31
CA GLY A 231 10.36 21.92 19.09
C GLY A 231 9.73 20.53 19.07
N ASN A 232 9.43 20.06 17.85
CA ASN A 232 8.69 18.81 17.61
C ASN A 232 9.53 17.58 17.98
N MET A 233 8.85 16.58 18.52
CA MET A 233 9.42 15.29 18.91
C MET A 233 9.15 14.25 17.82
N ARG A 234 9.93 13.17 17.83
CA ARG A 234 9.81 12.10 16.84
C ARG A 234 8.48 11.37 16.99
N ALA A 235 7.69 11.41 15.93
CA ALA A 235 6.46 10.65 15.82
C ALA A 235 6.75 9.13 15.78
N ALA A 236 5.83 8.35 16.34
CA ALA A 236 5.80 6.90 16.29
C ALA A 236 4.49 6.44 15.64
N TYR A 237 4.56 5.43 14.77
CA TYR A 237 3.41 4.91 14.03
C TYR A 237 3.18 3.44 14.38
N PHE A 238 1.93 3.07 14.59
CA PHE A 238 1.52 1.72 14.97
C PHE A 238 0.22 1.34 14.27
N THR A 239 0.06 0.05 14.00
CA THR A 239 -1.18 -0.52 13.49
C THR A 239 -1.57 -1.71 14.32
N TYR A 240 -2.84 -1.72 14.73
CA TYR A 240 -3.43 -2.79 15.50
C TYR A 240 -4.71 -3.26 14.84
N GLU A 241 -5.00 -4.54 14.99
CA GLU A 241 -6.32 -5.09 14.77
C GLU A 241 -6.92 -5.42 16.13
N LEU A 242 -8.07 -4.84 16.46
CA LEU A 242 -8.62 -4.85 17.83
C LEU A 242 -8.83 -6.27 18.36
N GLN A 243 -9.29 -7.19 17.52
CA GLN A 243 -9.54 -8.58 17.88
C GLN A 243 -8.25 -9.32 18.32
N ASN A 244 -7.08 -8.85 17.91
CA ASN A 244 -5.79 -9.46 18.24
C ASN A 244 -5.18 -8.91 19.54
N ILE A 245 -5.77 -7.86 20.13
CA ILE A 245 -5.29 -7.20 21.36
C ILE A 245 -6.34 -7.20 22.47
N VAL A 246 -7.33 -8.10 22.39
CA VAL A 246 -8.36 -8.24 23.42
C VAL A 246 -7.73 -8.68 24.72
N LYS A 247 -8.07 -7.97 25.80
CA LYS A 247 -7.72 -8.37 27.15
C LYS A 247 -9.00 -8.52 27.94
N VAL A 248 -9.18 -9.67 28.56
CA VAL A 248 -10.31 -9.90 29.46
C VAL A 248 -9.96 -9.36 30.83
N ASP A 249 -10.92 -8.73 31.50
CA ASP A 249 -10.74 -8.32 32.89
C ASP A 249 -10.58 -9.53 33.81
N MET A 250 -9.97 -9.28 34.97
CA MET A 250 -9.61 -10.33 35.92
C MET A 250 -10.87 -11.03 36.44
N ILE A 251 -10.79 -12.35 36.64
CA ILE A 251 -11.91 -13.14 37.16
C ILE A 251 -12.07 -12.83 38.65
N ASP A 252 -13.23 -12.31 39.04
CA ASP A 252 -13.46 -11.86 40.40
C ASP A 252 -13.48 -13.00 41.43
N LYS A 253 -13.98 -14.20 41.07
CA LYS A 253 -14.07 -15.36 41.97
C LYS A 253 -13.93 -16.69 41.22
N LEU A 254 -12.98 -17.53 41.66
CA LEU A 254 -12.88 -18.93 41.28
C LEU A 254 -13.20 -19.78 42.53
N ASN A 255 -14.33 -20.49 42.52
CA ASN A 255 -14.66 -21.40 43.61
C ASN A 255 -14.16 -22.81 43.29
N LEU A 256 -13.51 -23.39 44.30
CA LEU A 256 -12.90 -24.69 44.30
C LEU A 256 -13.73 -25.59 45.21
N THR A 257 -14.39 -26.60 44.65
CA THR A 257 -15.18 -27.56 45.42
C THR A 257 -14.58 -28.95 45.27
N LEU A 258 -14.44 -29.67 46.39
CA LEU A 258 -14.05 -31.08 46.37
C LEU A 258 -15.31 -31.90 46.61
N GLU A 259 -15.77 -32.61 45.58
CA GLU A 259 -16.92 -33.49 45.67
C GLU A 259 -16.48 -34.92 45.35
N ASN A 260 -16.80 -35.88 46.22
CA ASN A 260 -16.56 -37.32 45.98
C ASN A 260 -15.11 -37.70 45.60
N LYS A 261 -14.10 -37.01 46.16
CA LYS A 261 -12.66 -37.17 45.81
C LYS A 261 -12.30 -36.72 44.39
N GLU A 262 -13.22 -36.07 43.68
CA GLU A 262 -12.96 -35.33 42.44
C GLU A 262 -12.96 -33.83 42.73
N TYR A 263 -11.95 -33.12 42.24
CA TYR A 263 -11.90 -31.66 42.33
C TYR A 263 -12.81 -31.08 41.24
N THR A 264 -13.95 -30.51 41.62
CA THR A 264 -14.85 -29.78 40.73
C THR A 264 -14.55 -28.28 40.82
N TRP A 265 -14.38 -27.64 39.66
CA TRP A 265 -14.05 -26.21 39.58
C TRP A 265 -15.27 -25.46 39.09
N ASN A 266 -15.85 -24.62 39.96
CA ASN A 266 -17.00 -23.80 39.63
C ASN A 266 -16.54 -22.33 39.57
N GLY A 267 -16.11 -21.91 38.37
CA GLY A 267 -15.84 -20.51 38.08
C GLY A 267 -17.13 -19.81 37.67
N VAL A 268 -17.60 -18.86 38.47
CA VAL A 268 -18.63 -17.92 38.01
C VAL A 268 -17.90 -16.79 37.31
N TRP A 269 -17.88 -16.85 35.99
CA TRP A 269 -17.39 -15.76 35.16
C TRP A 269 -18.57 -15.13 34.44
N LEU A 270 -18.66 -13.80 34.50
CA LEU A 270 -19.65 -13.02 33.75
C LEU A 270 -18.93 -12.41 32.54
N PRO A 271 -18.81 -13.12 31.40
CA PRO A 271 -18.38 -12.49 30.17
C PRO A 271 -19.20 -11.26 29.87
N SER A 272 -18.56 -10.15 29.51
CA SER A 272 -19.16 -9.31 28.48
C SER A 272 -19.32 -10.16 27.22
N LYS A 273 -20.40 -9.95 26.46
CA LYS A 273 -20.85 -10.83 25.38
C LYS A 273 -19.71 -11.18 24.41
N SER A 274 -19.72 -12.42 23.89
CA SER A 274 -18.97 -12.89 22.71
C SER A 274 -17.44 -12.99 22.83
N HIS A 275 -16.94 -13.88 23.69
CA HIS A 275 -15.51 -14.26 23.71
C HIS A 275 -15.32 -15.74 23.40
N ILE A 276 -14.40 -16.06 22.49
CA ILE A 276 -13.77 -17.39 22.39
C ILE A 276 -12.66 -17.41 23.44
N ILE A 277 -12.79 -18.27 24.44
CA ILE A 277 -11.89 -18.26 25.61
C ILE A 277 -11.16 -19.58 25.69
N VAL A 278 -9.85 -19.47 25.90
CA VAL A 278 -8.97 -20.59 26.21
C VAL A 278 -8.53 -20.44 27.66
N TRP A 279 -8.80 -21.47 28.45
CA TRP A 279 -8.46 -21.54 29.86
C TRP A 279 -7.11 -22.23 30.04
N ASN A 280 -6.20 -21.59 30.77
CA ASN A 280 -4.94 -22.22 31.22
C ASN A 280 -4.96 -22.31 32.74
N MET A 281 -5.03 -23.53 33.26
CA MET A 281 -4.96 -23.80 34.70
C MET A 281 -3.55 -24.26 35.05
N LYS A 282 -2.95 -23.64 36.08
CA LYS A 282 -1.65 -24.05 36.61
C LYS A 282 -1.83 -24.50 38.05
N PHE A 283 -1.40 -25.73 38.32
CA PHE A 283 -1.33 -26.28 39.66
C PHE A 283 0.09 -26.09 40.18
N ASN A 284 0.25 -25.45 41.33
CA ASN A 284 1.50 -25.49 42.07
C ASN A 284 1.35 -26.58 43.12
N THR A 285 2.11 -27.66 42.96
CA THR A 285 2.27 -28.73 43.95
C THR A 285 3.22 -28.33 45.06
#